data_AF-A0A4Q5XVV5-F1
#
_entry.id   AF-A0A4Q5XVV5-F1
#
_cell.length_a   1.000
_cell.length_b   1.000
_cell.length_c   1.000
_cell.angle_alpha   90.00
_cell.angle_beta   90.00
_cell.angle_gamma   90.00
#
_symmetry.space_group_name_H-M   'P 1'
#
loop_
_entity.id
_entity.type
_entity.pdbx_description
1 polymer ?
#
loop_
_entity_poly.entity_id
_entity_poly.type
_entity_poly.pdbx_seq_one_letter_code
_entity_poly.pdbx_strand_id
1 'polypeptide(L)'
;MRVLILATVSLMALGACQPETQSASEAAAVAPTLEEMGQDDPSVPFEPAHVGPPRTYDAYSKTAMSFTPGTLSLTETPQASANLPAGATFAFSNGYMLKTTLMPGGAQQGGAPVNFGSIFVDLSGAPIDVSKVVMYQVDEETVPATGAPNGGFCKKTSFLATYTVKSPGAEDMTIAAFEGDTWPPAAETALCGTFTYGSVH
;
A
#
# COMPACT_ATOMS: atom_id res chain seq x y z
N MET A 1 -64.08 45.05 12.39
CA MET A 1 -65.06 44.67 13.43
C MET A 1 -65.45 43.21 13.19
N ARG A 2 -65.46 42.40 14.25
CA ARG A 2 -65.92 41.01 14.37
C ARG A 2 -64.99 39.87 13.91
N VAL A 3 -64.29 39.38 14.93
CA VAL A 3 -63.91 37.98 15.20
C VAL A 3 -65.15 37.08 15.19
N LEU A 4 -65.03 35.85 14.68
CA LEU A 4 -65.64 34.68 15.31
C LEU A 4 -64.95 33.36 14.89
N ILE A 5 -64.47 32.69 15.93
CA ILE A 5 -63.84 31.37 16.02
C ILE A 5 -64.91 30.29 15.89
N LEU A 6 -64.61 29.15 15.27
CA LEU A 6 -65.17 27.86 15.69
C LEU A 6 -64.23 26.70 15.32
N ALA A 7 -63.65 26.12 16.36
CA ALA A 7 -62.95 24.85 16.34
C ALA A 7 -63.96 23.70 16.18
N THR A 8 -63.58 22.65 15.46
CA THR A 8 -64.11 21.30 15.69
C THR A 8 -62.99 20.27 15.61
N VAL A 9 -63.14 19.28 16.46
CA VAL A 9 -62.15 18.35 17.01
C VAL A 9 -62.37 16.97 16.38
N SER A 10 -61.26 16.30 16.07
CA SER A 10 -61.04 14.84 16.00
C SER A 10 -61.81 13.98 14.99
N LEU A 11 -61.06 13.16 14.24
CA LEU A 11 -61.05 11.70 14.45
C LEU A 11 -59.83 11.07 13.76
N MET A 12 -59.00 10.36 14.53
CA MET A 12 -58.01 9.41 13.98
C MET A 12 -58.74 8.14 13.51
N ALA A 13 -58.34 7.60 12.36
CA ALA A 13 -58.50 6.19 12.04
C ALA A 13 -57.34 5.74 11.15
N LEU A 14 -56.43 4.95 11.74
CA LEU A 14 -55.48 4.08 11.04
C LEU A 14 -56.24 2.86 10.52
N GLY A 15 -55.91 2.40 9.31
CA GLY A 15 -56.28 1.05 8.88
C GLY A 15 -56.33 0.78 7.39
N ALA A 16 -55.25 0.17 6.90
CA ALA A 16 -55.22 -0.91 5.89
C ALA A 16 -55.45 -0.62 4.39
N CYS A 17 -54.37 -0.88 3.64
CA CYS A 17 -54.30 -1.63 2.37
C CYS A 17 -55.45 -1.49 1.35
N GLN A 18 -55.14 -0.89 0.21
CA GLN A 18 -55.64 -1.39 -1.07
C GLN A 18 -54.55 -1.32 -2.15
N PRO A 19 -54.37 -2.37 -2.98
CA PRO A 19 -53.35 -2.41 -4.01
C PRO A 19 -53.89 -1.75 -5.28
N GLU A 20 -53.13 -0.82 -5.87
CA GLU A 20 -53.37 -0.39 -7.25
C GLU A 20 -52.43 -1.12 -8.21
N THR A 21 -53.08 -1.85 -9.10
CA THR A 21 -52.53 -2.66 -10.17
C THR A 21 -51.88 -1.79 -11.25
N GLN A 22 -50.58 -2.00 -11.44
CA GLN A 22 -49.79 -1.91 -12.68
C GLN A 22 -50.28 -1.00 -13.84
N SER A 23 -49.43 -0.03 -14.21
CA SER A 23 -49.15 0.27 -15.62
C SER A 23 -47.68 0.03 -15.91
N ALA A 24 -47.42 -0.98 -16.72
CA ALA A 24 -46.11 -1.29 -17.28
C ALA A 24 -45.78 -0.26 -18.36
N SER A 25 -44.73 0.53 -18.14
CA SER A 25 -43.79 1.00 -19.18
C SER A 25 -42.79 1.93 -18.52
N GLU A 26 -41.92 1.37 -17.68
CA GLU A 26 -40.63 1.99 -17.39
C GLU A 26 -39.59 0.97 -17.81
N ALA A 27 -38.69 1.42 -18.69
CA ALA A 27 -37.66 0.61 -19.31
C ALA A 27 -37.00 -0.29 -18.27
N ALA A 28 -36.82 -1.56 -18.61
CA ALA A 28 -35.99 -2.48 -17.85
C ALA A 28 -34.57 -1.91 -17.78
N ALA A 29 -34.33 -1.01 -16.83
CA ALA A 29 -33.03 -0.83 -16.25
C ALA A 29 -32.71 -2.18 -15.62
N VAL A 30 -31.88 -2.96 -16.31
CA VAL A 30 -31.25 -4.14 -15.73
C VAL A 30 -30.62 -3.65 -14.43
N ALA A 31 -31.19 -4.07 -13.30
CA ALA A 31 -30.57 -3.80 -12.02
C ALA A 31 -29.15 -4.39 -12.09
N PRO A 32 -28.10 -3.63 -11.75
CA PRO A 32 -26.75 -4.15 -11.78
C PRO A 32 -26.72 -5.41 -10.91
N THR A 33 -26.13 -6.47 -11.45
CA THR A 33 -25.88 -7.70 -10.73
C THR A 33 -25.09 -7.41 -9.45
N LEU A 34 -25.19 -8.28 -8.44
CA LEU A 34 -24.44 -8.10 -7.18
C LEU A 34 -22.92 -8.00 -7.44
N GLU A 35 -22.42 -8.70 -8.46
CA GLU A 35 -21.05 -8.60 -8.97
C GLU A 35 -20.74 -7.20 -9.55
N GLU A 36 -21.65 -6.60 -10.32
CA GLU A 36 -21.53 -5.22 -10.85
C GLU A 36 -21.63 -4.14 -9.74
N MET A 37 -22.18 -4.50 -8.57
CA MET A 37 -22.20 -3.64 -7.38
C MET A 37 -20.95 -3.80 -6.49
N GLY A 38 -19.98 -4.62 -6.90
CA GLY A 38 -18.75 -4.86 -6.13
C GLY A 38 -18.99 -5.60 -4.82
N GLN A 39 -20.11 -6.31 -4.70
CA GLN A 39 -20.41 -7.17 -3.56
C GLN A 39 -20.04 -8.59 -3.94
N ASP A 40 -18.78 -8.95 -3.70
CA ASP A 40 -18.34 -10.34 -3.79
C ASP A 40 -19.24 -11.22 -2.90
N ASP A 41 -19.67 -12.37 -3.42
CA ASP A 41 -20.51 -13.31 -2.67
C ASP A 41 -19.71 -13.80 -1.45
N PRO A 42 -20.16 -13.53 -0.20
CA PRO A 42 -19.47 -13.93 1.01
C PRO A 42 -19.34 -15.45 1.15
N SER A 43 -20.03 -16.23 0.31
CA SER A 43 -19.99 -17.69 0.25
C SER A 43 -18.82 -18.23 -0.58
N VAL A 44 -18.16 -17.41 -1.40
CA VAL A 44 -17.00 -17.82 -2.20
C VAL A 44 -15.73 -17.68 -1.36
N PRO A 45 -14.95 -18.76 -1.16
CA PRO A 45 -13.66 -18.66 -0.49
C PRO A 45 -12.73 -17.70 -1.23
N PHE A 46 -12.10 -16.81 -0.48
CA PHE A 46 -11.08 -15.92 -1.03
C PHE A 46 -9.86 -16.73 -1.50
N GLU A 47 -9.49 -16.55 -2.77
CA GLU A 47 -8.26 -17.09 -3.33
C GLU A 47 -7.22 -15.96 -3.48
N PRO A 48 -6.08 -16.01 -2.76
CA PRO A 48 -5.03 -15.01 -2.91
C PRO A 48 -4.46 -15.00 -4.32
N ALA A 49 -4.15 -13.80 -4.84
CA ALA A 49 -3.48 -13.67 -6.13
C ALA A 49 -2.09 -14.34 -6.10
N HIS A 50 -1.72 -14.99 -7.19
CA HIS A 50 -0.40 -15.58 -7.34
C HIS A 50 0.68 -14.49 -7.36
N VAL A 51 1.72 -14.64 -6.53
CA VAL A 51 2.88 -13.75 -6.49
C VAL A 51 4.03 -14.31 -7.33
N GLY A 52 4.86 -13.44 -7.89
CA GLY A 52 6.02 -13.85 -8.69
C GLY A 52 7.06 -14.65 -7.90
N PRO A 53 8.04 -15.27 -8.58
CA PRO A 53 9.17 -15.89 -7.91
C PRO A 53 9.99 -14.85 -7.11
N PRO A 54 10.75 -15.27 -6.09
CA PRO A 54 11.67 -14.38 -5.38
C PRO A 54 12.65 -13.69 -6.33
N ARG A 55 12.89 -12.41 -6.07
CA ARG A 55 13.89 -11.60 -6.78
C ARG A 55 15.13 -11.47 -5.91
N THR A 56 16.31 -11.50 -6.53
CA THR A 56 17.58 -11.48 -5.81
C THR A 56 18.47 -10.34 -6.31
N TYR A 57 19.09 -9.63 -5.38
CA TYR A 57 19.97 -8.50 -5.65
C TYR A 57 21.17 -8.53 -4.72
N ASP A 58 22.34 -8.14 -5.19
CA ASP A 58 23.53 -7.98 -4.38
C ASP A 58 23.75 -6.51 -4.01
N ALA A 59 24.22 -6.27 -2.79
CA ALA A 59 24.48 -4.93 -2.28
C ALA A 59 25.54 -4.21 -3.14
N TYR A 60 25.16 -3.06 -3.69
CA TYR A 60 25.99 -2.26 -4.60
C TYR A 60 26.46 -0.94 -3.98
N SER A 61 25.58 -0.21 -3.28
CA SER A 61 25.99 1.06 -2.65
C SER A 61 26.86 0.82 -1.42
N LYS A 62 27.78 1.76 -1.12
CA LYS A 62 28.60 1.70 0.10
C LYS A 62 27.73 1.60 1.36
N THR A 63 26.59 2.27 1.38
CA THR A 63 25.62 2.22 2.47
C THR A 63 25.02 0.81 2.58
N ALA A 64 24.54 0.21 1.48
CA ALA A 64 24.03 -1.16 1.47
C ALA A 64 25.10 -2.16 1.94
N MET A 65 26.32 -2.05 1.42
CA MET A 65 27.45 -2.92 1.82
C MET A 65 27.81 -2.78 3.30
N SER A 66 27.58 -1.61 3.91
CA SER A 66 27.95 -1.35 5.31
C SER A 66 26.90 -1.83 6.31
N PHE A 67 25.61 -1.72 5.98
CA PHE A 67 24.51 -2.03 6.91
C PHE A 67 23.94 -3.43 6.67
N THR A 68 23.91 -3.85 5.41
CA THR A 68 23.22 -5.05 4.92
C THR A 68 24.06 -5.72 3.83
N PRO A 69 25.28 -6.17 4.17
CA PRO A 69 26.18 -6.76 3.19
C PRO A 69 25.63 -8.05 2.58
N GLY A 70 26.03 -8.27 1.33
CA GLY A 70 25.72 -9.48 0.56
C GLY A 70 24.41 -9.35 -0.21
N THR A 71 23.61 -10.41 -0.15
CA THR A 71 22.46 -10.60 -1.04
C THR A 71 21.15 -10.28 -0.35
N LEU A 72 20.31 -9.48 -0.99
CA LEU A 72 18.90 -9.27 -0.71
C LEU A 72 18.06 -10.26 -1.54
N SER A 73 17.22 -11.06 -0.87
CA SER A 73 16.12 -11.81 -1.47
C SER A 73 14.80 -11.12 -1.15
N LEU A 74 14.10 -10.66 -2.17
CA LEU A 74 12.77 -10.06 -2.09
C LEU A 74 11.71 -11.07 -2.52
N THR A 75 10.85 -11.46 -1.58
CA THR A 75 9.73 -12.38 -1.85
C THR A 75 8.42 -11.65 -1.61
N GLU A 76 7.59 -11.52 -2.64
CA GLU A 76 6.26 -10.94 -2.49
C GLU A 76 5.36 -11.88 -1.69
N THR A 77 4.54 -11.32 -0.80
CA THR A 77 3.58 -12.06 0.02
C THR A 77 2.19 -11.75 -0.50
N PRO A 78 1.38 -12.74 -0.88
CA PRO A 78 0.05 -12.49 -1.38
C PRO A 78 -0.84 -11.86 -0.30
N GLN A 79 -1.85 -11.12 -0.74
CA GLN A 79 -2.87 -10.57 0.16
C GLN A 79 -3.52 -11.67 1.01
N ALA A 80 -3.66 -11.41 2.32
CA ALA A 80 -4.27 -12.37 3.25
C ALA A 80 -5.80 -12.42 3.12
N SER A 81 -6.43 -11.36 2.59
CA SER A 81 -7.87 -11.27 2.31
C SER A 81 -8.13 -10.19 1.25
N ALA A 82 -9.32 -10.16 0.66
CA ALA A 82 -9.72 -9.15 -0.32
C ALA A 82 -9.62 -7.69 0.20
N ASN A 83 -9.64 -7.50 1.52
CA ASN A 83 -9.61 -6.18 2.16
C ASN A 83 -8.23 -5.77 2.67
N LEU A 84 -7.21 -6.63 2.54
CA LEU A 84 -5.87 -6.36 3.03
C LEU A 84 -4.89 -6.28 1.86
N PRO A 85 -4.00 -5.27 1.84
CA PRO A 85 -2.98 -5.20 0.81
C PRO A 85 -2.03 -6.40 0.90
N ALA A 86 -1.43 -6.73 -0.25
CA ALA A 86 -0.31 -7.66 -0.32
C ALA A 86 0.91 -7.11 0.44
N GLY A 87 1.96 -7.91 0.55
CA GLY A 87 3.18 -7.54 1.27
C GLY A 87 4.43 -8.02 0.57
N ALA A 88 5.56 -7.90 1.27
CA ALA A 88 6.81 -8.50 0.85
C ALA A 88 7.72 -8.81 2.04
N THR A 89 8.58 -9.80 1.87
CA THR A 89 9.68 -10.10 2.78
C THR A 89 11.00 -9.69 2.11
N PHE A 90 11.74 -8.79 2.76
CA PHE A 90 13.11 -8.45 2.40
C PHE A 90 14.03 -9.23 3.33
N ALA A 91 14.70 -10.26 2.81
CA ALA A 91 15.63 -11.09 3.56
C ALA A 91 17.06 -10.85 3.07
N PHE A 92 17.94 -10.45 3.99
CA PHE A 92 19.34 -10.15 3.69
C PHE A 92 20.24 -11.29 4.16
N SER A 93 21.29 -11.62 3.41
CA SER A 93 22.19 -12.73 3.71
C SER A 93 22.92 -12.61 5.05
N ASN A 94 23.01 -11.40 5.59
CA ASN A 94 23.57 -11.15 6.91
C ASN A 94 22.61 -11.51 8.06
N GLY A 95 21.38 -11.95 7.76
CA GLY A 95 20.35 -12.33 8.72
C GLY A 95 19.37 -11.21 9.07
N TYR A 96 19.54 -9.99 8.52
CA TYR A 96 18.54 -8.93 8.64
C TYR A 96 17.29 -9.30 7.84
N MET A 97 16.11 -9.05 8.40
CA MET A 97 14.84 -9.32 7.73
C MET A 97 13.79 -8.25 8.03
N LEU A 98 13.02 -7.91 7.00
CA LEU A 98 11.84 -7.05 7.10
C LEU A 98 10.64 -7.78 6.50
N LYS A 99 9.58 -7.94 7.28
CA LYS A 99 8.25 -8.31 6.77
C LYS A 99 7.42 -7.05 6.64
N THR A 100 6.76 -6.91 5.51
CA THR A 100 6.16 -5.65 5.13
C THR A 100 4.80 -5.83 4.51
N THR A 101 4.01 -4.77 4.60
CA THR A 101 2.71 -4.62 3.97
C THR A 101 2.78 -3.46 2.98
N LEU A 102 2.26 -3.66 1.77
CA LEU A 102 2.25 -2.65 0.72
C LEU A 102 1.37 -1.47 1.15
N MET A 103 1.79 -0.25 0.80
CA MET A 103 1.02 0.97 1.02
C MET A 103 0.62 1.59 -0.32
N PRO A 104 -0.47 1.11 -0.96
CA PRO A 104 -0.99 1.71 -2.18
C PRO A 104 -1.24 3.22 -1.99
N GLY A 105 -0.72 4.04 -2.91
CA GLY A 105 -0.85 5.50 -2.80
C GLY A 105 0.10 6.16 -1.81
N GLY A 106 0.93 5.40 -1.08
CA GLY A 106 1.83 5.95 -0.06
C GLY A 106 2.82 6.97 -0.62
N ALA A 107 3.37 6.73 -1.82
CA ALA A 107 4.33 7.65 -2.43
C ALA A 107 3.66 8.99 -2.78
N GLN A 108 2.42 8.95 -3.25
CA GLN A 108 1.62 10.13 -3.58
C GLN A 108 1.25 10.92 -2.32
N GLN A 109 0.91 10.23 -1.22
CA GLN A 109 0.67 10.86 0.08
C GLN A 109 1.95 11.51 0.65
N GLY A 110 3.11 10.94 0.35
CA GLY A 110 4.43 11.41 0.78
C GLY A 110 4.96 12.67 0.08
N GLY A 111 4.35 13.09 -1.04
CA GLY A 111 4.89 14.12 -1.94
C GLY A 111 5.18 15.50 -1.31
N ALA A 112 4.75 15.73 -0.07
CA ALA A 112 5.32 16.72 0.84
C ALA A 112 5.16 16.18 2.30
N PRO A 113 6.22 16.10 3.12
CA PRO A 113 7.55 16.70 2.95
C PRO A 113 8.58 15.86 2.18
N VAL A 114 8.29 14.64 1.72
CA VAL A 114 9.32 13.77 1.12
C VAL A 114 9.52 14.11 -0.36
N ASN A 115 10.70 14.63 -0.70
CA ASN A 115 11.12 14.84 -2.09
C ASN A 115 11.77 13.57 -2.67
N PHE A 116 10.99 12.67 -3.26
CA PHE A 116 11.55 11.45 -3.89
C PHE A 116 12.55 11.73 -5.01
N GLY A 117 12.47 12.88 -5.67
CA GLY A 117 13.43 13.28 -6.70
C GLY A 117 14.83 13.61 -6.18
N SER A 118 14.99 13.89 -4.88
CA SER A 118 16.32 14.03 -4.24
C SER A 118 16.83 12.72 -3.62
N ILE A 119 15.94 11.75 -3.39
CA ILE A 119 16.24 10.46 -2.75
C ILE A 119 16.67 9.42 -3.78
N PHE A 120 15.95 9.35 -4.90
CA PHE A 120 16.18 8.38 -5.96
C PHE A 120 16.82 9.03 -7.17
N VAL A 121 17.59 8.22 -7.91
CA VAL A 121 18.20 8.62 -9.18
C VAL A 121 17.77 7.62 -10.24
N ASP A 122 17.29 8.14 -11.38
CA ASP A 122 17.08 7.34 -12.58
C ASP A 122 18.35 7.35 -13.43
N LEU A 123 18.84 6.18 -13.84
CA LEU A 123 20.08 6.07 -14.61
C LEU A 123 19.98 6.71 -16.01
N SER A 124 18.77 6.91 -16.53
CA SER A 124 18.55 7.65 -17.77
C SER A 124 18.65 9.18 -17.60
N GLY A 125 18.74 9.67 -16.36
CA GLY A 125 18.68 11.10 -16.03
C GLY A 125 17.28 11.70 -16.07
N ALA A 126 16.23 10.89 -16.28
CA ALA A 126 14.86 11.34 -16.23
C ALA A 126 14.44 11.75 -14.79
N PRO A 127 13.48 12.68 -14.64
CA PRO A 127 12.85 12.94 -13.35
C PRO A 127 12.24 11.67 -12.76
N ILE A 128 12.29 11.54 -11.44
CA ILE A 128 11.69 10.40 -10.74
C ILE A 128 10.18 10.40 -10.93
N ASP A 129 9.70 9.28 -11.48
CA ASP A 129 8.27 8.99 -11.58
C ASP A 129 7.78 8.41 -10.25
N VAL A 130 7.10 9.24 -9.46
CA VAL A 130 6.55 8.87 -8.14
C VAL A 130 5.57 7.69 -8.24
N SER A 131 4.93 7.47 -9.41
CA SER A 131 4.04 6.32 -9.59
C SER A 131 4.76 4.97 -9.61
N LYS A 132 6.07 4.97 -9.85
CA LYS A 132 6.94 3.79 -9.81
C LYS A 132 7.60 3.57 -8.44
N VAL A 133 7.45 4.51 -7.52
CA VAL A 133 7.91 4.35 -6.14
C VAL A 133 6.94 3.44 -5.41
N VAL A 134 7.41 2.27 -5.00
CA VAL A 134 6.61 1.29 -4.27
C VAL A 134 6.87 1.46 -2.78
N MET A 135 5.82 1.77 -2.03
CA MET A 135 5.87 2.01 -0.59
C MET A 135 5.45 0.78 0.20
N TYR A 136 6.14 0.57 1.31
CA TYR A 136 5.83 -0.48 2.27
C TYR A 136 5.86 0.06 3.69
N GLN A 137 4.95 -0.44 4.53
CA GLN A 137 5.05 -0.37 5.97
C GLN A 137 5.78 -1.61 6.47
N VAL A 138 6.68 -1.44 7.43
CA VAL A 138 7.37 -2.55 8.10
C VAL A 138 6.53 -3.04 9.26
N ASP A 139 6.07 -4.29 9.19
CA ASP A 139 5.28 -4.92 10.24
C ASP A 139 6.17 -5.59 11.28
N GLU A 140 7.24 -6.24 10.81
CA GLU A 140 8.21 -6.95 11.63
C GLU A 140 9.62 -6.69 11.11
N GLU A 141 10.55 -6.42 12.03
CA GLU A 141 11.96 -6.24 11.74
C GLU A 141 12.77 -7.14 12.65
N THR A 142 13.62 -7.96 12.03
CA THR A 142 14.59 -8.81 12.74
C THR A 142 15.97 -8.29 12.45
N VAL A 143 16.65 -7.78 13.48
CA VAL A 143 18.08 -7.41 13.43
C VAL A 143 18.89 -8.54 14.05
N PRO A 144 19.80 -9.20 13.31
CA PRO A 144 20.56 -10.32 13.82
C PRO A 144 21.57 -9.80 14.85
N ALA A 145 21.74 -10.54 15.96
CA ALA A 145 22.69 -10.19 17.01
C ALA A 145 24.16 -10.19 16.53
N THR A 146 24.44 -10.90 15.43
CA THR A 146 25.74 -10.99 14.76
C THR A 146 25.55 -10.81 13.26
N GLY A 147 26.44 -10.09 12.58
CA GLY A 147 26.37 -9.88 11.11
C GLY A 147 25.71 -8.56 10.68
N ALA A 148 25.14 -7.79 11.61
CA ALA A 148 24.63 -6.44 11.39
C ALA A 148 25.38 -5.42 12.27
N PRO A 149 26.67 -5.12 11.99
CA PRO A 149 27.50 -4.28 12.87
C PRO A 149 26.95 -2.87 13.08
N ASN A 150 26.15 -2.38 12.12
CA ASN A 150 25.51 -1.06 12.16
C ASN A 150 24.00 -1.13 12.48
N GLY A 151 23.48 -2.30 12.88
CA GLY A 151 22.06 -2.52 13.09
C GLY A 151 21.28 -2.73 11.79
N GLY A 152 19.99 -2.39 11.79
CA GLY A 152 19.12 -2.37 10.60
C GLY A 152 19.30 -1.08 9.79
N PHE A 153 18.38 -0.82 8.84
CA PHE A 153 18.43 0.42 8.04
C PHE A 153 18.23 1.68 8.88
N CYS A 154 17.40 1.59 9.90
CA CYS A 154 17.15 2.62 10.89
C CYS A 154 17.46 2.07 12.30
N LYS A 155 17.37 2.92 13.32
CA LYS A 155 17.29 2.43 14.71
C LYS A 155 16.06 1.52 14.90
N LYS A 156 14.95 1.89 14.27
CA LYS A 156 13.76 1.08 14.06
C LYS A 156 13.19 1.44 12.68
N THR A 157 13.15 0.49 11.76
CA THR A 157 12.67 0.75 10.40
C THR A 157 11.17 0.62 10.36
N SER A 158 10.47 1.64 9.88
CA SER A 158 9.01 1.70 9.89
C SER A 158 8.39 1.76 8.50
N PHE A 159 9.05 2.44 7.56
CA PHE A 159 8.58 2.54 6.18
C PHE A 159 9.72 2.37 5.21
N LEU A 160 9.44 1.76 4.06
CA LEU A 160 10.35 1.64 2.94
C LEU A 160 9.72 2.28 1.72
N ALA A 161 10.51 3.07 1.00
CA ALA A 161 10.22 3.41 -0.39
C ALA A 161 11.22 2.68 -1.27
N THR A 162 10.74 1.98 -2.30
CA THR A 162 11.62 1.29 -3.25
C THR A 162 11.44 1.87 -4.64
N TYR A 163 12.54 2.06 -5.35
CA TYR A 163 12.56 2.48 -6.76
C TYR A 163 13.46 1.54 -7.53
N THR A 164 12.94 0.98 -8.60
CA THR A 164 13.60 -0.06 -9.39
C THR A 164 13.86 0.45 -10.81
N VAL A 165 15.12 0.47 -11.22
CA VAL A 165 15.55 0.82 -12.57
C VAL A 165 15.94 -0.46 -13.31
N LYS A 166 15.31 -0.70 -14.45
CA LYS A 166 15.63 -1.85 -15.31
C LYS A 166 16.53 -1.40 -16.47
N SER A 167 17.64 -2.10 -16.62
CA SER A 167 18.55 -2.02 -17.77
C SER A 167 18.51 -3.33 -18.55
N PRO A 168 18.99 -3.39 -19.81
CA PRO A 168 19.04 -4.65 -20.55
C PRO A 168 19.83 -5.73 -19.78
N GLY A 169 19.11 -6.74 -19.28
CA GLY A 169 19.70 -7.87 -18.53
C GLY A 169 20.08 -7.56 -17.07
N ALA A 170 19.76 -6.38 -16.54
CA ALA A 170 20.06 -6.01 -15.15
C ALA A 170 18.95 -5.15 -14.54
N GLU A 171 18.87 -5.18 -13.22
CA GLU A 171 17.89 -4.41 -12.44
C GLU A 171 18.56 -3.90 -11.18
N ASP A 172 18.48 -2.59 -10.97
CA ASP A 172 18.97 -1.91 -9.77
C ASP A 172 17.78 -1.46 -8.93
N MET A 173 17.73 -1.92 -7.68
CA MET A 173 16.74 -1.52 -6.70
C MET A 173 17.38 -0.61 -5.66
N THR A 174 16.83 0.59 -5.50
CA THR A 174 17.16 1.47 -4.37
C THR A 174 16.04 1.44 -3.34
N ILE A 175 16.41 1.21 -2.09
CA ILE A 175 15.53 1.25 -0.92
C ILE A 175 15.87 2.52 -0.14
N ALA A 176 14.88 3.38 0.08
CA ALA A 176 14.95 4.46 1.06
C ALA A 176 14.19 4.02 2.32
N ALA A 177 14.86 4.03 3.46
CA ALA A 177 14.30 3.57 4.72
C ALA A 177 13.99 4.74 5.65
N PHE A 178 12.82 4.70 6.27
CA PHE A 178 12.33 5.75 7.15
C PHE A 178 11.98 5.20 8.54
N GLU A 179 12.25 6.00 9.55
CA GLU A 179 11.76 5.79 10.92
C GLU A 179 10.48 6.60 11.20
N GLY A 180 9.83 6.30 12.33
CA GLY A 180 8.64 6.99 12.82
C GLY A 180 7.40 6.11 12.85
N ASP A 181 6.29 6.66 13.31
CA ASP A 181 5.06 5.89 13.57
C ASP A 181 3.93 6.20 12.58
N THR A 182 4.08 7.26 11.79
CA THR A 182 3.05 7.77 10.88
C THR A 182 3.64 8.08 9.51
N TRP A 183 2.88 7.73 8.47
CA TRP A 183 3.15 8.15 7.10
C TRP A 183 2.07 9.14 6.62
N PRO A 184 2.43 10.22 5.89
CA PRO A 184 3.79 10.66 5.59
C PRO A 184 4.53 11.17 6.84
N PRO A 185 5.88 11.14 6.85
CA PRO A 185 6.65 11.64 7.99
C PRO A 185 6.45 13.15 8.12
N ALA A 186 6.49 13.66 9.36
CA ALA A 186 6.33 15.09 9.62
C ALA A 186 7.53 15.94 9.14
N ALA A 187 8.70 15.33 8.97
CA ALA A 187 9.93 15.99 8.54
C ALA A 187 10.80 15.04 7.70
N GLU A 188 11.63 15.61 6.82
CA GLU A 188 12.58 14.84 5.99
C GLU A 188 13.64 14.10 6.82
N THR A 189 13.88 14.52 8.08
CA THR A 189 14.82 13.86 9.00
C THR A 189 14.42 12.43 9.36
N ALA A 190 13.21 12.00 9.02
CA ALA A 190 12.79 10.61 9.17
C ALA A 190 13.53 9.65 8.22
N LEU A 191 14.20 10.15 7.17
CA LEU A 191 15.01 9.33 6.27
C LEU A 191 16.31 8.89 6.95
N CYS A 192 16.47 7.59 7.17
CA CYS A 192 17.68 7.02 7.76
C CYS A 192 18.79 6.84 6.72
N GLY A 193 18.42 6.55 5.47
CA GLY A 193 19.35 6.39 4.38
C GLY A 193 18.77 5.74 3.14
N THR A 194 19.60 5.67 2.10
CA THR A 194 19.32 4.98 0.84
C THR A 194 20.33 3.86 0.58
N PHE A 195 19.82 2.72 0.13
CA PHE A 195 20.55 1.45 0.01
C PHE A 195 20.26 0.88 -1.38
N THR A 196 21.28 0.70 -2.20
CA THR A 196 21.12 0.25 -3.59
C THR A 196 21.68 -1.14 -3.77
N TYR A 197 20.94 -1.98 -4.48
CA TYR A 197 21.25 -3.38 -4.78
C TYR A 197 21.06 -3.64 -6.28
N GLY A 198 21.89 -4.48 -6.88
CA GLY A 198 21.82 -4.84 -8.30
C GLY A 198 21.62 -6.34 -8.50
N SER A 199 20.84 -6.74 -9.50
CA SER A 199 20.55 -8.17 -9.78
C SER A 199 21.62 -8.89 -10.61
N VAL A 200 22.54 -8.15 -11.24
CA VAL A 200 23.63 -8.71 -12.04
C VAL A 200 24.87 -7.83 -11.90
N HIS A 201 25.97 -8.40 -11.44
CA HIS A 201 27.32 -7.84 -11.52
C HIS A 201 28.28 -8.87 -12.13
#